data_AF-A0A1G2WN76-F1
#
_entry.id   AF-A0A1G2WN76-F1
#
_cell.length_a   1.000
_cell.length_b   1.000
_cell.length_c   1.000
_cell.angle_alpha   90.00
_cell.angle_beta   90.00
_cell.angle_gamma   90.00
#
_symmetry.space_group_name_H-M   'P 1'
#
loop_
_entity.id
_entity.type
_entity.pdbx_description
1 polymer ?
#
loop_
_entity_poly.entity_id
_entity_poly.type
_entity_poly.pdbx_seq_one_letter_code
_entity_poly.pdbx_strand_id
1 'polypeptide(L)'
;MQKSSDLAELIEIVKNLGRIYDEGNIRVNIDFDPNDGMTIVKFQDSNTKENTLFINSNNKTISGIDTTKFWLPDYSNTQKANKRVLRFLESKGYSSVNITYRIK
;
A
#
# COMPACT_ATOMS: atom_id res chain seq x y z
N MET A 1 -0.45 19.46 20.37
CA MET A 1 -1.53 19.33 19.37
C MET A 1 -1.10 18.60 18.09
N GLN A 2 0.20 18.43 17.80
CA GLN A 2 0.69 17.80 16.56
C GLN A 2 0.56 16.26 16.56
N LYS A 3 0.80 15.59 17.69
CA LYS A 3 0.63 14.12 17.80
C LYS A 3 -0.78 13.60 17.46
N SER A 4 -1.83 14.39 17.70
CA SER A 4 -3.22 13.96 17.42
C SER A 4 -3.57 14.04 15.94
N SER A 5 -2.99 14.98 15.19
CA SER A 5 -3.18 15.04 13.73
C SER A 5 -2.46 13.89 13.05
N ASP A 6 -1.27 13.52 13.54
CA ASP A 6 -0.45 12.47 12.94
C ASP A 6 -1.11 11.09 13.12
N LEU A 7 -1.60 10.78 14.31
CA LEU A 7 -2.34 9.52 14.55
C LEU A 7 -3.64 9.45 13.72
N ALA A 8 -4.35 10.56 13.54
CA ALA A 8 -5.55 10.60 12.73
C ALA A 8 -5.27 10.31 11.24
N GLU A 9 -4.18 10.87 10.69
CA GLU A 9 -3.71 10.58 9.33
C GLU A 9 -3.39 9.08 9.18
N LEU A 10 -2.68 8.49 10.14
CA LEU A 10 -2.33 7.06 10.10
C LEU A 10 -3.57 6.15 10.13
N ILE A 11 -4.55 6.45 11.00
CA ILE A 11 -5.81 5.71 11.07
C ILE A 11 -6.58 5.83 9.74
N GLU A 12 -6.60 7.03 9.14
CA GLU A 12 -7.22 7.26 7.84
C GLU A 12 -6.55 6.39 6.75
N ILE A 13 -5.22 6.32 6.75
CA ILE A 13 -4.46 5.48 5.82
C ILE A 13 -4.87 4.01 5.98
N VAL A 14 -4.82 3.45 7.19
CA VAL A 14 -5.18 2.03 7.44
C VAL A 14 -6.61 1.72 6.97
N LYS A 15 -7.58 2.60 7.25
CA LYS A 15 -8.97 2.44 6.78
C LYS A 15 -9.07 2.43 5.26
N ASN A 16 -8.37 3.34 4.58
CA ASN A 16 -8.39 3.42 3.12
C ASN A 16 -7.71 2.20 2.48
N LEU A 17 -6.61 1.70 3.05
CA LEU A 17 -5.97 0.46 2.59
C LEU A 17 -6.96 -0.70 2.64
N GLY A 18 -7.59 -0.92 3.81
CA GLY A 18 -8.59 -1.97 3.98
C GLY A 18 -9.73 -1.87 2.96
N ARG A 19 -10.28 -0.66 2.76
CA ARG A 19 -11.33 -0.41 1.78
C ARG A 19 -10.90 -0.69 0.34
N ILE A 20 -9.72 -0.23 -0.08
CA ILE A 20 -9.25 -0.40 -1.47
C ILE A 20 -9.10 -1.89 -1.81
N TYR A 21 -8.58 -2.69 -0.88
CA TYR A 21 -8.43 -4.13 -1.08
C TYR A 21 -9.77 -4.88 -1.02
N ASP A 22 -10.66 -4.49 -0.10
CA ASP A 22 -12.00 -5.06 0.03
C ASP A 22 -12.84 -4.85 -1.26
N GLU A 23 -12.78 -3.65 -1.85
CA GLU A 23 -13.42 -3.36 -3.15
C GLU A 23 -12.86 -4.23 -4.30
N GLY A 24 -11.64 -4.77 -4.15
CA GLY A 24 -11.04 -5.73 -5.08
C GLY A 24 -11.32 -7.20 -4.75
N ASN A 25 -12.10 -7.48 -3.70
CA ASN A 25 -12.32 -8.79 -3.09
C ASN A 25 -11.00 -9.50 -2.71
N ILE A 26 -10.05 -8.74 -2.17
CA ILE A 26 -8.72 -9.22 -1.78
C ILE A 26 -8.65 -9.27 -0.26
N ARG A 27 -8.41 -10.46 0.29
CA ARG A 27 -8.14 -10.60 1.72
C ARG A 27 -6.75 -10.08 2.04
N VAL A 28 -6.66 -9.21 3.04
CA VAL A 28 -5.41 -8.63 3.51
C VAL A 28 -5.29 -8.77 5.02
N ASN A 29 -4.06 -8.92 5.50
CA ASN A 29 -3.71 -8.74 6.90
C ASN A 29 -2.91 -7.43 7.00
N ILE A 30 -3.37 -6.51 7.84
CA ILE A 30 -2.72 -5.22 8.07
C ILE A 30 -2.20 -5.20 9.50
N ASP A 31 -0.88 -5.16 9.64
CA ASP A 31 -0.19 -4.96 10.91
C ASP A 31 0.24 -3.49 10.98
N PHE A 32 -0.15 -2.79 12.05
CA PHE A 32 0.00 -1.34 12.18
C PHE A 32 0.55 -0.98 13.55
N ASP A 33 1.76 -0.44 13.57
CA ASP A 33 2.39 0.13 14.77
C ASP A 33 2.64 1.64 14.56
N PRO A 34 1.82 2.52 15.17
CA PRO A 34 2.00 3.96 15.08
C PRO A 34 3.25 4.47 15.80
N ASN A 35 3.83 3.74 16.76
CA ASN A 35 5.03 4.17 17.48
C ASN A 35 6.28 3.97 16.61
N ASP A 36 6.34 2.83 15.90
CA ASP A 36 7.41 2.54 14.95
C ASP A 36 7.18 3.24 13.60
N GLY A 37 5.99 3.81 13.40
CA GLY A 37 5.59 4.47 12.15
C GLY A 37 5.43 3.48 11.00
N MET A 38 5.22 2.20 11.29
CA MET A 38 5.21 1.12 10.31
C MET A 38 3.80 0.56 10.10
N THR A 39 3.42 0.42 8.82
CA THR A 39 2.26 -0.37 8.41
C THR A 39 2.72 -1.44 7.43
N ILE A 40 2.37 -2.69 7.71
CA ILE A 40 2.69 -3.85 6.88
C ILE A 40 1.38 -4.44 6.36
N VAL A 41 1.22 -4.48 5.04
CA VAL A 41 0.05 -5.09 4.41
C VAL A 41 0.45 -6.36 3.69
N LYS A 42 -0.08 -7.50 4.14
CA LYS A 42 0.16 -8.82 3.55
C LYS A 42 -1.07 -9.27 2.79
N PHE A 43 -0.87 -9.73 1.56
CA PHE A 43 -1.95 -10.19 0.69
C PHE A 43 -1.46 -11.23 -0.30
N GLN A 44 -2.37 -12.07 -0.79
CA GLN A 44 -2.06 -13.09 -1.79
C GLN A 44 -2.48 -12.62 -3.18
N ASP A 45 -1.60 -12.80 -4.17
CA ASP A 45 -1.98 -12.73 -5.58
C ASP A 45 -2.67 -14.03 -6.02
N SER A 46 -3.35 -14.00 -7.15
CA SER A 46 -3.96 -15.17 -7.80
C SER A 46 -2.97 -16.32 -8.06
N ASN A 47 -1.66 -16.04 -8.04
CA ASN A 47 -0.59 -17.04 -8.21
C ASN A 47 -0.07 -17.64 -6.90
N THR A 48 -0.83 -17.58 -5.79
CA THR A 48 -0.47 -18.09 -4.44
C THR A 48 0.78 -17.49 -3.80
N LYS A 49 1.41 -16.50 -4.44
CA LYS A 49 2.54 -15.76 -3.88
C LYS A 49 2.04 -14.77 -2.83
N GLU A 50 2.57 -14.87 -1.62
CA GLU A 50 2.38 -13.84 -0.60
C GLU A 50 3.19 -12.59 -0.99
N ASN A 51 2.51 -11.45 -0.99
CA ASN A 51 3.11 -10.15 -1.22
C ASN A 51 3.02 -9.33 0.06
N THR A 52 4.06 -8.55 0.32
CA THR A 52 4.12 -7.66 1.47
C THR A 52 4.41 -6.25 1.00
N LEU A 53 3.52 -5.33 1.36
CA LEU A 53 3.67 -3.89 1.20
C LEU A 53 4.12 -3.30 2.54
N PHE A 54 5.18 -2.51 2.51
CA PHE A 54 5.67 -1.77 3.68
C PHE A 54 5.43 -0.28 3.49
N ILE A 55 4.83 0.35 4.48
CA ILE A 55 4.58 1.79 4.52
C ILE A 55 5.25 2.33 5.79
N ASN A 56 6.19 3.25 5.61
CA ASN A 56 6.86 3.94 6.71
C ASN A 56 6.41 5.39 6.74
N SER A 57 5.75 5.78 7.82
CA SER A 57 5.16 7.11 7.97
C SER A 57 6.13 8.12 8.56
N ASN A 58 7.20 7.68 9.23
CA ASN A 58 8.24 8.56 9.77
C ASN A 58 9.01 9.27 8.66
N ASN A 59 9.28 8.55 7.56
CA ASN A 59 9.95 9.11 6.38
C ASN A 59 9.06 9.18 5.13
N LYS A 60 7.75 8.88 5.29
CA LYS A 60 6.75 8.85 4.22
C LYS A 60 7.21 8.03 3.00
N THR A 61 7.56 6.77 3.20
CA THR A 61 7.98 5.87 2.10
C THR A 61 7.11 4.62 1.97
N ILE A 62 7.09 4.06 0.76
CA ILE A 62 6.31 2.87 0.40
C ILE A 62 7.21 1.90 -0.37
N SER A 63 7.20 0.60 -0.03
CA SER A 63 7.96 -0.43 -0.76
C SER A 63 7.20 -1.76 -0.86
N GLY A 64 7.68 -2.66 -1.72
CA GLY A 64 7.09 -4.00 -1.89
C GLY A 64 5.98 -4.10 -2.94
N ILE A 65 5.78 -3.07 -3.76
CA ILE A 65 4.86 -3.09 -4.90
C ILE A 65 5.63 -3.43 -6.18
N ASP A 66 5.13 -4.39 -6.95
CA ASP A 66 5.55 -4.62 -8.33
C ASP A 66 4.65 -3.85 -9.30
N THR A 67 5.23 -2.87 -9.99
CA THR A 67 4.51 -2.00 -10.94
C THR A 67 4.68 -2.44 -12.40
N THR A 68 5.42 -3.53 -12.65
CA THR A 68 5.75 -4.04 -14.00
C THR A 68 4.55 -4.52 -14.83
N LYS A 69 3.33 -4.43 -14.30
CA LYS A 69 2.10 -4.79 -15.04
C LYS A 69 1.04 -3.69 -15.04
N PHE A 70 1.33 -2.52 -14.47
CA PHE A 70 0.34 -1.44 -14.31
C PHE A 70 -0.13 -0.79 -15.62
N TRP A 71 0.58 -1.01 -16.72
CA TRP A 71 0.22 -0.53 -18.06
C TRP A 71 -0.59 -1.53 -18.88
N LEU A 72 -0.73 -2.77 -18.41
CA LEU A 72 -1.56 -3.76 -19.09
C LEU A 72 -3.05 -3.39 -18.90
N PRO A 73 -3.94 -3.77 -19.82
CA PRO A 73 -5.37 -3.52 -19.68
C PRO A 73 -6.08 -4.55 -18.77
N ASP A 74 -5.55 -5.77 -18.66
CA ASP A 74 -6.22 -6.97 -18.15
C ASP A 74 -5.53 -7.63 -16.95
N TYR A 75 -4.74 -6.86 -16.21
CA TYR A 75 -4.00 -7.34 -15.04
C TYR A 75 -4.89 -7.63 -13.81
N SER A 76 -4.35 -8.36 -12.83
CA SER A 76 -5.12 -8.95 -11.73
C SER A 76 -5.77 -7.90 -10.81
N ASN A 77 -6.83 -8.29 -10.09
CA ASN A 77 -7.50 -7.42 -9.10
C ASN A 77 -6.51 -6.90 -8.05
N THR A 78 -5.60 -7.77 -7.58
CA THR A 78 -4.52 -7.41 -6.64
C THR A 78 -3.64 -6.29 -7.17
N GLN A 79 -3.22 -6.39 -8.42
CA GLN A 79 -2.43 -5.35 -9.06
C GLN A 79 -3.24 -4.05 -9.26
N LYS A 80 -4.55 -4.13 -9.54
CA LYS A 80 -5.44 -2.95 -9.64
C LYS A 80 -5.55 -2.25 -8.29
N ALA A 81 -5.73 -3.00 -7.20
CA ALA A 81 -5.73 -2.48 -5.84
C ALA A 81 -4.39 -1.83 -5.48
N ASN A 82 -3.26 -2.50 -5.75
CA ASN A 82 -1.93 -1.96 -5.48
C ASN A 82 -1.67 -0.62 -6.20
N LYS A 83 -2.12 -0.49 -7.46
CA LYS A 83 -2.03 0.78 -8.20
C LYS A 83 -2.83 1.90 -7.54
N ARG A 84 -4.01 1.57 -7.00
CA ARG A 84 -4.85 2.54 -6.26
C ARG A 84 -4.23 2.93 -4.92
N VAL A 85 -3.68 1.97 -4.18
CA VAL A 85 -2.94 2.20 -2.93
C VAL A 85 -1.75 3.12 -3.16
N LEU A 86 -0.92 2.82 -4.16
CA LEU A 86 0.24 3.63 -4.51
C LEU A 86 -0.16 5.09 -4.76
N ARG A 87 -1.14 5.31 -5.64
CA ARG A 87 -1.64 6.67 -5.95
C ARG A 87 -2.24 7.39 -4.75
N PHE A 88 -2.97 6.67 -3.90
CA PHE A 88 -3.55 7.23 -2.68
C PHE A 88 -2.44 7.73 -1.74
N LEU A 89 -1.43 6.91 -1.47
CA LEU A 89 -0.32 7.28 -0.59
C LEU A 89 0.55 8.40 -1.19
N GLU A 90 0.82 8.36 -2.50
CA GLU A 90 1.50 9.46 -3.22
C GLU A 90 0.74 10.79 -3.04
N SER A 91 -0.60 10.78 -3.10
CA SER A 91 -1.41 11.98 -2.86
C SER A 91 -1.32 12.52 -1.43
N LYS A 92 -0.87 11.71 -0.47
CA LYS A 92 -0.59 12.09 0.94
C LYS A 92 0.88 12.45 1.18
N GLY A 93 1.68 12.53 0.11
CA GLY A 93 3.10 12.90 0.16
C GLY A 93 4.05 11.73 0.42
N TYR A 94 3.60 10.48 0.27
CA TYR A 94 4.48 9.33 0.37
C TYR A 94 5.24 9.10 -0.94
N SER A 95 6.49 8.68 -0.83
CA SER A 95 7.36 8.39 -1.96
C SER A 95 7.59 6.88 -2.11
N SER A 96 7.52 6.40 -3.34
CA SER A 96 7.87 5.03 -3.69
C SER A 96 9.38 4.80 -3.59
N VAL A 97 9.80 3.84 -2.75
CA VAL A 97 11.20 3.40 -2.61
C VAL A 97 11.27 1.89 -2.75
N ASN A 98 12.35 1.36 -3.33
CA ASN A 98 12.53 -0.09 -3.53
C ASN A 98 11.32 -0.78 -4.21
N ILE A 99 10.72 -0.08 -5.17
CA ILE A 99 9.61 -0.59 -6.00
C ILE A 99 10.18 -1.07 -7.33
N THR A 100 9.66 -2.20 -7.84
CA THR A 100 10.06 -2.71 -9.15
C THR A 100 9.27 -1.98 -10.23
N TYR A 101 9.99 -1.30 -11.13
CA TYR A 101 9.42 -0.62 -12.30
C TYR A 101 9.67 -1.40 -13.59
N ARG A 102 8.94 -1.05 -14.64
CA ARG A 102 9.39 -1.35 -16.00
C ARG A 102 10.74 -0.68 -16.21
N ILE A 103 11.78 -1.47 -16.42
CA ILE A 103 12.97 -0.96 -17.09
C ILE A 103 12.54 -0.78 -18.55
N LYS A 104 12.53 0.48 -19.03
CA LYS A 104 12.22 0.78 -20.42
C LYS A 104 13.31 0.25 -21.34
#